data_AF-A0A6N7L336-F1
#
_entry.id   AF-A0A6N7L336-F1
#
_cell.length_a   1.000
_cell.length_b   1.000
_cell.length_c   1.000
_cell.angle_alpha   90.00
_cell.angle_beta   90.00
_cell.angle_gamma   90.00
#
_symmetry.space_group_name_H-M   'P 1'
#
loop_
_entity.id
_entity.type
_entity.pdbx_description
1 polymer ?
#
loop_
_entity_poly.entity_id
_entity_poly.type
_entity_poly.pdbx_seq_one_letter_code
_entity_poly.pdbx_strand_id
1 'polypeptide(L)'
;MGPGVDGDDVGAVGEMGANLRTSEGPDVRVYLSASSAAESRADTLGDGPVELDRLKGNRGNQNYTVPAGTDLSRIRSVVIWCKRFSVTFGAADLAAAPS
;
A
#
# COMPACT_ATOMS: atom_id res chain seq x y z
N MET A 1 22.75 54.48 -10.65
CA MET A 1 22.19 53.55 -9.65
C MET A 1 20.75 53.27 -10.03
N GLY A 2 20.35 52.09 -10.48
CA GLY A 2 21.05 50.81 -10.65
C GLY A 2 20.34 49.96 -11.72
N PRO A 3 20.92 48.83 -12.14
CA PRO A 3 20.15 47.81 -12.83
C PRO A 3 19.22 47.17 -11.78
N GLY A 4 17.91 47.14 -11.98
CA GLY A 4 17.29 46.29 -13.00
C GLY A 4 17.18 44.91 -12.39
N VAL A 5 16.04 44.61 -11.76
CA VAL A 5 15.74 43.26 -11.28
C VAL A 5 15.30 42.44 -12.50
N ASP A 6 16.26 41.78 -13.16
CA ASP A 6 15.97 40.81 -14.21
C ASP A 6 15.57 39.48 -13.55
N GLY A 7 14.27 39.30 -13.39
CA GLY A 7 13.69 38.03 -13.00
C GLY A 7 13.78 37.04 -14.15
N ASP A 8 14.48 35.92 -13.94
CA ASP A 8 14.16 34.58 -14.43
C ASP A 8 15.22 33.58 -13.89
N ASP A 9 15.22 33.30 -12.57
CA ASP A 9 15.92 32.12 -12.04
C ASP A 9 14.92 30.94 -12.01
N VAL A 10 14.41 30.58 -13.19
CA VAL A 10 13.75 29.29 -13.36
C VAL A 10 14.86 28.26 -13.54
N GLY A 11 15.28 27.65 -12.43
CA GLY A 11 16.19 26.52 -12.45
C GLY A 11 15.67 25.46 -13.41
N ALA A 12 16.36 25.28 -14.55
CA ALA A 12 15.98 24.31 -15.56
C ALA A 12 16.02 22.91 -14.93
N VAL A 13 14.85 22.28 -14.82
CA VAL A 13 14.77 20.84 -14.59
C VAL A 13 15.33 20.16 -15.84
N GLY A 14 16.51 19.55 -15.72
CA GLY A 14 17.17 18.87 -16.84
C GLY A 14 16.29 17.78 -17.44
N GLU A 15 16.31 17.64 -18.76
CA GLU A 15 15.46 16.71 -19.49
C GLU A 15 15.69 15.26 -19.04
N MET A 16 14.63 14.58 -18.61
CA MET A 16 14.65 13.15 -18.32
C MET A 16 14.80 12.40 -19.65
N GLY A 17 15.99 11.82 -19.88
CA GLY A 17 16.34 11.20 -21.14
C GLY A 17 15.32 10.16 -21.63
N ALA A 18 15.13 10.10 -22.94
CA ALA A 18 14.13 9.28 -23.67
C ALA A 18 14.21 7.75 -23.46
N ASN A 19 15.04 7.28 -22.53
CA ASN A 19 15.25 5.87 -22.19
C ASN A 19 15.04 5.57 -20.69
N LEU A 20 14.31 6.42 -19.97
CA LEU A 20 13.91 6.13 -18.59
C LEU A 20 13.03 4.87 -18.56
N ARG A 21 13.64 3.74 -18.19
CA ARG A 21 12.95 2.47 -17.92
C ARG A 21 12.84 2.31 -16.41
N THR A 22 11.68 2.61 -15.86
CA THR A 22 11.37 2.34 -14.46
C THR A 22 10.75 0.95 -14.34
N SER A 23 11.05 0.23 -13.26
CA SER A 23 10.49 -1.11 -13.03
C SER A 23 8.97 -1.05 -12.84
N GLU A 24 8.29 -2.17 -13.15
CA GLU A 24 6.88 -2.35 -12.83
C GLU A 24 6.61 -1.99 -11.36
N GLY A 25 5.53 -1.24 -11.14
CA GLY A 25 5.16 -0.66 -9.85
C GLY A 25 5.05 -1.69 -8.72
N PRO A 26 4.83 -1.25 -7.48
CA PRO A 26 4.83 -2.14 -6.34
C PRO A 26 3.75 -3.24 -6.49
N ASP A 27 4.11 -4.52 -6.26
CA ASP A 27 3.16 -5.64 -6.21
C ASP A 27 2.42 -5.61 -4.88
N VAL A 28 1.55 -4.62 -4.72
CA VAL A 28 0.77 -4.40 -3.51
C VAL A 28 -0.47 -5.28 -3.53
N ARG A 29 -0.66 -6.05 -2.47
CA ARG A 29 -1.75 -7.00 -2.29
C ARG A 29 -2.45 -6.78 -0.96
N VAL A 30 -3.68 -7.27 -0.90
CA VAL A 30 -4.51 -7.21 0.30
C VAL A 30 -4.51 -8.59 0.96
N TYR A 31 -4.19 -8.63 2.24
CA TYR A 31 -4.20 -9.83 3.07
C TYR A 31 -5.15 -9.66 4.26
N LEU A 32 -5.72 -10.77 4.71
CA LEU A 32 -6.34 -10.90 6.02
C LEU A 32 -5.34 -11.55 6.99
N SER A 33 -5.36 -11.16 8.26
CA SER A 33 -4.48 -11.72 9.30
C SER A 33 -5.23 -11.97 10.60
N ALA A 34 -4.84 -13.01 11.33
CA ALA A 34 -5.31 -13.28 12.70
C ALA A 34 -4.59 -12.40 13.74
N SER A 35 -3.50 -11.75 13.37
CA SER A 35 -2.82 -10.75 14.20
C SER A 35 -3.53 -9.40 14.16
N SER A 36 -3.31 -8.58 15.20
CA SER A 36 -3.76 -7.18 15.19
C SER A 36 -3.02 -6.36 14.12
N ALA A 37 -3.56 -5.20 13.78
CA ALA A 37 -2.89 -4.30 12.85
C ALA A 37 -1.62 -3.69 13.45
N ALA A 38 -1.50 -3.61 14.77
CA ALA A 38 -0.26 -3.15 15.42
C ALA A 38 0.89 -4.12 15.15
N GLU A 39 0.66 -5.41 15.33
CA GLU A 39 1.66 -6.46 15.04
C GLU A 39 2.02 -6.48 13.55
N SER A 40 1.02 -6.40 12.67
CA SER A 40 1.23 -6.47 11.22
C SER A 40 1.98 -5.26 10.64
N ARG A 41 2.06 -4.14 11.37
CA ARG A 41 2.84 -2.96 10.96
C ARG A 41 4.36 -3.17 11.13
N ALA A 42 4.81 -4.20 11.84
CA ALA A 42 6.23 -4.53 11.98
C ALA A 42 6.77 -5.32 10.77
N ASP A 43 6.39 -4.93 9.55
CA ASP A 43 6.76 -5.60 8.30
C ASP A 43 6.53 -7.12 8.30
N THR A 44 5.37 -7.53 8.83
CA THR A 44 4.92 -8.91 8.83
C THR A 44 3.46 -9.01 8.40
N LEU A 45 3.10 -10.13 7.78
CA LEU A 45 1.70 -10.45 7.49
C LEU A 45 0.92 -10.92 8.73
N GLY A 46 1.60 -11.16 9.85
CA GLY A 46 1.02 -11.72 11.07
C GLY A 46 0.71 -13.22 10.96
N ASP A 47 -0.14 -13.71 11.86
CA ASP A 47 -0.53 -15.11 11.94
C ASP A 47 -1.61 -15.48 10.93
N GLY A 48 -1.46 -16.66 10.31
CA GLY A 48 -2.41 -17.24 9.36
C GLY A 48 -2.83 -16.30 8.21
N PRO A 49 -1.89 -15.71 7.45
CA PRO A 49 -2.25 -14.73 6.43
C PRO A 49 -2.98 -15.35 5.24
N VAL A 50 -4.04 -14.68 4.81
CA VAL A 50 -4.85 -15.08 3.65
C VAL A 50 -4.77 -14.00 2.58
N GLU A 51 -4.19 -14.31 1.43
CA GLU A 51 -4.15 -13.41 0.27
C GLU A 51 -5.55 -13.29 -0.34
N LEU A 52 -6.03 -12.06 -0.53
CA LEU A 52 -7.30 -11.80 -1.20
C LEU A 52 -7.11 -11.54 -2.69
N ASP A 53 -6.45 -10.44 -3.03
CA ASP A 53 -6.13 -10.06 -4.41
C ASP A 53 -5.10 -8.92 -4.43
N ARG A 54 -4.76 -8.43 -5.63
CA ARG A 54 -3.96 -7.22 -5.80
C ARG A 54 -4.76 -5.99 -5.38
N LEU A 55 -4.08 -4.99 -4.81
CA LEU A 55 -4.72 -3.72 -4.44
C LEU A 55 -5.31 -3.05 -5.70
N LYS A 56 -6.64 -2.86 -5.72
CA LYS A 56 -7.36 -2.35 -6.90
C LYS A 56 -7.25 -0.83 -7.04
N GLY A 57 -7.04 -0.12 -5.93
CA GLY A 57 -6.89 1.32 -5.87
C GLY A 57 -6.46 1.80 -4.48
N ASN A 58 -6.13 3.09 -4.37
CA ASN A 58 -5.67 3.71 -3.12
C ASN A 58 -6.71 4.62 -2.45
N ARG A 59 -7.92 4.71 -3.02
CA ARG A 59 -9.00 5.59 -2.54
C ARG A 59 -10.36 4.90 -2.68
N GLY A 60 -11.27 5.23 -1.76
CA GLY A 60 -12.65 4.74 -1.76
C GLY A 60 -12.81 3.31 -1.23
N ASN A 61 -14.04 2.80 -1.32
CA ASN A 61 -14.40 1.45 -0.89
C ASN A 61 -13.91 0.40 -1.90
N GLN A 62 -13.34 -0.69 -1.39
CA GLN A 62 -12.83 -1.78 -2.20
C GLN A 62 -13.36 -3.09 -1.66
N ASN A 63 -13.97 -3.88 -2.53
CA ASN A 63 -14.51 -5.19 -2.19
C ASN A 63 -13.61 -6.27 -2.77
N TYR A 64 -13.34 -7.29 -1.95
CA TYR A 64 -12.46 -8.41 -2.28
C TYR A 64 -13.20 -9.72 -2.02
N THR A 65 -12.96 -10.70 -2.88
CA THR A 65 -13.49 -12.04 -2.68
C THR A 65 -12.64 -12.72 -1.60
N VAL A 66 -13.29 -13.23 -0.56
CA VAL A 66 -12.63 -14.06 0.44
C VAL A 66 -12.59 -15.50 -0.08
N PRO A 67 -11.42 -16.17 -0.07
CA PRO A 67 -11.33 -17.58 -0.42
C PRO A 67 -12.29 -18.46 0.38
N ALA A 68 -12.86 -19.48 -0.27
CA ALA A 68 -13.73 -20.43 0.41
C ALA A 68 -12.98 -21.17 1.53
N GLY A 69 -13.63 -21.35 2.67
CA GLY A 69 -13.04 -22.02 3.83
C GLY A 69 -12.19 -21.11 4.73
N THR A 70 -12.03 -19.82 4.40
CA THR A 70 -11.43 -18.86 5.34
C THR A 70 -12.34 -18.65 6.56
N ASP A 71 -11.81 -18.95 7.74
CA ASP A 71 -12.52 -18.74 9.00
C ASP A 71 -12.42 -17.28 9.45
N LEU A 72 -13.40 -16.48 9.03
CA LEU A 72 -13.46 -15.04 9.32
C LEU A 72 -13.54 -14.73 10.82
N SER A 73 -13.94 -15.69 11.66
CA SER A 73 -14.02 -15.49 13.12
C SER A 73 -12.65 -15.28 13.78
N ARG A 74 -11.58 -15.75 13.13
CA ARG A 74 -10.19 -15.60 13.59
C ARG A 74 -9.50 -14.37 13.06
N ILE A 75 -10.02 -13.75 12.00
CA ILE A 75 -9.38 -12.60 11.37
C ILE A 75 -9.55 -11.36 12.25
N ARG A 76 -8.45 -10.64 12.46
CA ARG A 76 -8.39 -9.44 13.31
C ARG A 76 -7.98 -8.19 12.55
N SER A 77 -7.25 -8.33 11.45
CA SER A 77 -6.81 -7.17 10.67
C SER A 77 -6.77 -7.42 9.16
N VAL A 78 -6.77 -6.32 8.41
CA VAL A 78 -6.42 -6.26 6.99
C VAL A 78 -5.03 -5.66 6.86
N VAL A 79 -4.19 -6.27 6.03
CA VAL A 79 -2.81 -5.85 5.78
C VAL A 79 -2.64 -5.56 4.29
N ILE A 80 -2.15 -4.35 3.99
CA ILE A 80 -1.73 -3.93 2.65
C ILE A 80 -0.22 -4.19 2.57
N TRP A 81 0.16 -5.19 1.78
CA TRP A 81 1.52 -5.73 1.75
C TRP A 81 2.11 -5.61 0.36
N CYS A 82 3.36 -5.17 0.26
CA CYS A 82 4.10 -5.26 -0.98
C CYS A 82 4.85 -6.60 -1.05
N LYS A 83 4.30 -7.55 -1.82
CA LYS A 83 4.86 -8.90 -1.96
C LYS A 83 6.27 -8.91 -2.54
N ARG A 84 6.59 -7.94 -3.40
CA ARG A 84 7.91 -7.82 -4.03
C ARG A 84 9.02 -7.40 -3.08
N PHE A 85 8.71 -6.51 -2.14
CA PHE A 85 9.69 -5.93 -1.22
C PHE A 85 9.59 -6.47 0.20
N SER A 86 8.57 -7.29 0.47
CA SER A 86 8.29 -7.85 1.79
C SER A 86 8.15 -6.78 2.88
N VAL A 87 7.34 -5.76 2.59
CA VAL A 87 7.10 -4.62 3.51
C VAL A 87 5.61 -4.34 3.66
N THR A 88 5.22 -3.84 4.83
CA THR A 88 3.85 -3.43 5.11
C THR A 88 3.64 -1.99 4.65
N PHE A 89 2.70 -1.77 3.73
CA PHE A 89 2.26 -0.42 3.31
C PHE A 89 1.25 0.18 4.29
N GLY A 90 0.47 -0.67 4.94
CA GLY A 90 -0.48 -0.27 5.97
C GLY A 90 -1.26 -1.45 6.51
N ALA A 91 -1.80 -1.32 7.71
CA ALA A 91 -2.69 -2.30 8.29
C ALA A 91 -3.83 -1.60 9.05
N ALA A 92 -4.97 -2.25 9.16
CA ALA A 92 -6.13 -1.76 9.91
C ALA A 92 -6.83 -2.91 10.63
N ASP A 93 -7.19 -2.70 11.90
CA ASP A 93 -7.97 -3.68 12.65
C ASP A 93 -9.39 -3.72 12.10
N LEU A 94 -9.96 -4.92 12.01
CA LEU A 94 -11.37 -5.10 11.69
C LEU A 94 -12.18 -4.84 12.95
N ALA A 95 -12.98 -3.78 12.95
CA ALA A 95 -13.99 -3.61 13.98
C ALA A 95 -14.96 -4.80 13.89
N ALA A 96 -15.31 -5.37 15.05
CA ALA A 96 -16.41 -6.34 15.09
C ALA A 96 -17.65 -5.65 14.50
N ALA A 97 -18.27 -6.25 13.49
CA ALA A 97 -19.54 -5.75 12.99
C ALA A 97 -20.53 -5.74 14.19
N PRO A 98 -21.23 -4.64 14.45
CA PRO A 98 -22.28 -4.66 15.45
C PRO A 98 -23.33 -5.69 15.00
N SER A 99 -23.63 -6.63 15.88
CA SER A 99 -24.66 -7.66 15.71
C SER A 99 -26.05 -7.07 15.54
#